data_AF-A0A661TP78-F1
#
_entry.id   AF-A0A661TP78-F1
#
_cell.length_a   1.000
_cell.length_b   1.000
_cell.length_c   1.000
_cell.angle_alpha   90.00
_cell.angle_beta   90.00
_cell.angle_gamma   90.00
#
_symmetry.space_group_name_H-M   'P 1'
#
loop_
_entity.id
_entity.type
_entity.pdbx_description
1 polymer ?
#
loop_
_entity_poly.entity_id
_entity_poly.type
_entity_poly.pdbx_seq_one_letter_code
_entity_poly.pdbx_strand_id
1 'polypeptide(L)'
;MVNGYAGKLLRLFLDEKKAKEENLNFDDLKKYIGGVGYGAKLLYDELKKGIDPLGPNNKIVFTTSPLTMNTVPGGGSIELCFKSPLTNGWGESRCGGD
;
A
#
# COMPACT_ATOMS: atom_id res chain seq x y z
N MET A 1 -11.70 -9.75 -11.51
CA MET A 1 -11.75 -9.12 -10.19
C MET A 1 -12.26 -10.12 -9.19
N VAL A 2 -11.53 -10.34 -8.09
CA VAL A 2 -12.02 -11.17 -7.00
C VAL A 2 -12.67 -10.23 -6.00
N ASN A 3 -14.00 -10.24 -5.89
CA ASN A 3 -14.76 -9.54 -4.83
C ASN A 3 -14.31 -8.10 -4.52
N GLY A 4 -14.11 -7.27 -5.54
CA GLY A 4 -13.69 -5.86 -5.39
C GLY A 4 -12.18 -5.60 -5.47
N TYR A 5 -11.33 -6.64 -5.48
CA TYR A 5 -9.88 -6.49 -5.63
C TYR A 5 -9.41 -6.75 -7.06
N ALA A 6 -8.40 -5.99 -7.50
CA ALA A 6 -7.64 -6.28 -8.71
C ALA A 6 -6.85 -7.60 -8.61
N GLY A 7 -6.49 -8.02 -7.38
CA GLY A 7 -5.82 -9.30 -7.09
C GLY A 7 -4.30 -9.28 -7.30
N LYS A 8 -3.72 -8.14 -7.64
CA LYS A 8 -2.31 -7.99 -7.99
C LYS A 8 -1.65 -6.84 -7.23
N LEU A 9 -0.36 -7.00 -6.94
CA LEU A 9 0.55 -5.99 -6.41
C LEU A 9 1.63 -5.74 -7.47
N LEU A 10 1.88 -4.46 -7.80
CA LEU A 10 3.03 -4.07 -8.61
C LEU A 10 4.16 -3.62 -7.70
N ARG A 11 5.31 -4.28 -7.77
CA ARG A 11 6.52 -3.93 -7.05
C ARG A 11 7.50 -3.24 -7.98
N LEU A 12 7.94 -2.04 -7.59
CA LEU A 12 8.91 -1.24 -8.33
C LEU A 12 10.22 -1.16 -7.56
N PHE A 13 11.32 -1.49 -8.24
CA PHE A 13 12.68 -1.36 -7.75
C PHE A 13 13.33 -0.20 -8.51
N LEU A 14 13.44 0.95 -7.85
CA LEU A 14 13.85 2.21 -8.49
C LEU A 14 15.34 2.26 -8.81
N ASP A 15 16.15 1.61 -7.98
CA ASP A 15 17.58 1.40 -8.15
C ASP A 15 17.90 0.50 -9.36
N GLU A 16 17.12 -0.57 -9.53
CA GLU A 16 17.27 -1.51 -10.64
C GLU A 16 16.49 -1.12 -11.90
N LYS A 17 15.63 -0.08 -11.83
CA LYS A 17 14.65 0.28 -12.87
C LYS A 17 13.80 -0.92 -13.32
N LYS A 18 13.37 -1.73 -12.35
CA LYS A 18 12.68 -3.00 -12.57
C LYS A 18 11.28 -2.97 -11.98
N ALA A 19 10.35 -3.65 -12.65
CA ALA A 19 9.00 -3.90 -12.16
C ALA A 19 8.73 -5.40 -12.06
N LYS A 20 8.00 -5.80 -11.02
CA LYS A 20 7.54 -7.19 -10.83
C LYS A 20 6.08 -7.18 -10.40
N GLU A 21 5.28 -8.04 -11.02
CA GLU A 21 3.91 -8.29 -10.60
C GLU A 21 3.87 -9.46 -9.61
N GLU A 22 3.10 -9.32 -8.54
CA GLU A 22 2.90 -10.33 -7.51
C GLU A 22 1.39 -10.55 -7.30
N ASN A 23 0.97 -11.80 -7.08
CA ASN A 23 -0.41 -12.07 -6.70
C ASN A 23 -0.64 -11.66 -5.24
N LEU A 24 -1.78 -11.05 -4.96
CA LEU A 24 -2.16 -10.72 -3.59
C LEU A 24 -2.54 -11.99 -2.81
N ASN A 25 -2.14 -12.05 -1.55
CA ASN A 25 -2.62 -13.07 -0.63
C ASN A 25 -4.04 -12.72 -0.14
N PHE A 26 -5.02 -13.52 -0.53
CA PHE A 26 -6.42 -13.28 -0.17
C PHE A 26 -6.71 -13.40 1.33
N ASP A 27 -5.95 -14.19 2.08
CA ASP A 27 -6.15 -14.28 3.52
C ASP A 27 -5.67 -13.02 4.24
N ASP A 28 -4.64 -12.36 3.70
CA ASP A 28 -4.23 -11.03 4.17
C ASP A 28 -5.30 -10.00 3.82
N LEU A 29 -5.84 -10.02 2.59
CA LEU A 29 -6.92 -9.10 2.21
C LEU A 29 -8.19 -9.28 3.07
N LYS A 30 -8.53 -10.50 3.48
CA LYS A 30 -9.65 -10.73 4.41
C LYS A 30 -9.39 -10.14 5.80
N LYS A 31 -8.15 -10.18 6.28
CA LYS A 31 -7.78 -9.68 7.62
C LYS A 31 -7.63 -8.16 7.64
N TYR A 32 -7.11 -7.58 6.56
CA TYR A 32 -6.67 -6.19 6.52
C TYR A 32 -7.46 -5.31 5.54
N ILE A 33 -8.44 -5.87 4.84
CA ILE A 33 -9.42 -5.22 3.96
C ILE A 33 -8.83 -4.55 2.70
N GLY A 34 -7.58 -4.11 2.70
CA GLY A 34 -7.02 -3.26 1.64
C GLY A 34 -6.70 -1.86 2.16
N GLY A 35 -6.43 -0.93 1.25
CA GLY A 35 -6.07 0.45 1.58
C GLY A 35 -4.98 0.53 2.66
N VAL A 36 -5.20 1.44 3.63
CA VAL A 36 -4.33 1.65 4.80
C VAL A 36 -4.04 0.34 5.55
N GLY A 37 -5.03 -0.52 5.77
CA GLY A 37 -4.84 -1.75 6.55
C GLY A 37 -3.84 -2.70 5.89
N TYR A 38 -3.97 -2.90 4.58
CA TYR A 38 -3.03 -3.73 3.82
C TYR A 38 -1.66 -3.03 3.68
N GLY A 39 -1.63 -1.71 3.49
CA GLY A 39 -0.40 -0.92 3.46
C GLY A 39 0.39 -1.04 4.76
N ALA A 40 -0.29 -0.98 5.92
CA ALA A 40 0.30 -1.13 7.24
C ALA A 40 0.90 -2.51 7.43
N LYS A 41 0.16 -3.57 7.06
CA LYS A 41 0.66 -4.94 7.09
C LYS A 41 1.91 -5.09 6.25
N LEU A 42 1.90 -4.61 5.00
CA LEU A 42 3.03 -4.75 4.09
C LEU A 42 4.28 -4.07 4.66
N LEU A 43 4.14 -2.86 5.19
CA LEU A 43 5.25 -2.12 5.78
C LEU A 43 5.74 -2.74 7.09
N TYR A 44 4.83 -3.30 7.90
CA TYR A 44 5.21 -4.01 9.12
C TYR A 44 6.07 -5.24 8.82
N ASP A 45 5.70 -6.02 7.80
CA ASP A 45 6.44 -7.21 7.39
C ASP A 45 7.77 -6.87 6.72
N GLU A 46 7.82 -5.78 5.96
CA GLU A 46 8.92 -5.50 5.04
C GLU A 46 9.94 -4.47 5.53
N LEU A 47 9.59 -3.60 6.48
CA LEU A 47 10.51 -2.60 7.02
C LEU A 47 11.22 -3.11 8.26
N LYS A 48 12.54 -3.03 8.25
CA LYS A 48 13.34 -3.30 9.46
C LYS A 48 13.10 -2.19 10.49
N LYS A 49 13.10 -2.57 11.77
CA LYS A 49 13.08 -1.60 12.88
C LYS A 49 14.27 -0.64 12.75
N GLY A 50 14.01 0.66 12.90
CA GLY A 50 15.06 1.67 12.95
C GLY A 50 15.62 2.12 11.61
N ILE A 51 15.04 1.73 10.46
CA ILE A 51 15.47 2.26 9.16
C ILE A 51 15.41 3.79 9.11
N ASP A 52 16.29 4.39 8.32
CA ASP A 52 16.20 5.81 7.97
C ASP A 52 14.98 6.04 7.03
N PRO A 53 14.01 6.88 7.40
CA PRO A 53 12.85 7.19 6.56
C PRO A 53 13.19 7.91 5.25
N LEU A 54 14.36 8.56 5.13
CA LEU A 54 14.84 9.15 3.87
C LEU A 54 15.84 8.24 3.14
N GLY A 55 16.17 7.08 3.70
CA GLY A 55 17.09 6.12 3.12
C GLY A 55 16.44 5.17 2.11
N PRO A 56 17.25 4.47 1.30
CA PRO A 56 16.77 3.58 0.23
C PRO A 56 16.03 2.33 0.74
N ASN A 57 16.07 2.07 2.05
CA ASN A 57 15.36 0.95 2.67
C ASN A 57 13.91 1.30 3.04
N ASN A 58 13.52 2.58 3.01
CA ASN A 58 12.12 2.96 3.21
C ASN A 58 11.30 2.58 1.98
N LYS A 59 10.02 2.31 2.19
CA LYS A 59 9.07 1.95 1.12
C LYS A 59 7.88 2.89 1.18
N ILE A 60 7.41 3.30 0.00
CA ILE A 60 6.15 4.00 -0.17
C ILE A 60 5.19 3.02 -0.82
N VAL A 61 4.07 2.76 -0.16
CA VAL A 61 3.06 1.83 -0.65
C VAL A 61 1.85 2.63 -1.08
N PHE A 62 1.51 2.49 -2.36
CA PHE A 62 0.28 3.00 -2.94
C PHE A 62 -0.75 1.88 -2.89
N THR A 63 -1.86 2.11 -2.20
CA THR A 63 -2.89 1.09 -1.98
C THR A 63 -4.27 1.63 -2.28
N THR A 64 -5.16 0.73 -2.68
CA THR A 64 -6.58 1.01 -2.90
C THR A 64 -7.42 0.09 -2.04
N SER A 65 -8.66 0.52 -1.79
CA SER A 65 -9.67 -0.27 -1.10
C SER A 65 -10.42 -1.15 -2.12
N PRO A 66 -11.04 -2.27 -1.68
CA PRO A 66 -11.96 -3.03 -2.52
C PRO A 66 -13.13 -2.18 -3.05
N LEU A 67 -13.36 -0.97 -2.53
CA LEU A 67 -14.40 -0.06 -2.98
C LEU A 67 -13.94 0.95 -4.03
N THR A 68 -12.63 1.12 -4.27
CA THR A 68 -12.06 2.22 -5.07
C THR A 68 -12.55 2.28 -6.51
N MET A 69 -12.86 1.14 -7.14
CA MET A 69 -13.37 1.08 -8.52
C MET A 69 -14.85 0.66 -8.62
N ASN A 70 -15.58 0.69 -7.51
CA ASN A 70 -16.98 0.28 -7.48
C ASN A 70 -17.92 1.49 -7.44
N THR A 71 -19.20 1.27 -7.76
CA THR A 71 -20.24 2.30 -7.73
C THR A 71 -20.69 2.62 -6.30
N VAL A 72 -19.72 2.91 -5.43
CA VAL A 72 -19.93 3.31 -4.04
C VAL A 72 -19.64 4.80 -3.94
N PRO A 73 -20.62 5.64 -3.59
CA PRO A 73 -20.40 7.07 -3.40
C PRO A 73 -19.23 7.34 -2.42
N GLY A 74 -18.24 8.12 -2.86
CA GLY A 74 -17.05 8.43 -2.06
C GLY A 74 -16.04 7.27 -1.89
N GLY A 75 -16.20 6.17 -2.63
CA GLY A 75 -15.31 5.01 -2.58
C GLY A 75 -13.95 5.22 -3.26
N GLY A 76 -13.87 6.15 -4.21
CA GLY A 76 -12.67 6.43 -5.01
C GLY A 76 -11.60 7.15 -4.21
N SER A 77 -10.62 6.40 -3.69
CA SER A 77 -9.42 6.97 -3.08
C SER A 77 -8.22 6.05 -3.21
N ILE A 78 -7.05 6.67 -3.19
CA ILE A 78 -5.75 6.03 -3.05
C ILE A 78 -5.14 6.43 -1.71
N GLU A 79 -4.52 5.47 -1.05
CA GLU A 79 -3.86 5.65 0.24
C GLU A 79 -2.36 5.43 0.04
N LEU A 80 -1.57 6.39 0.51
CA LEU A 80 -0.11 6.34 0.50
C LEU A 80 0.37 6.05 1.93
N CYS A 81 1.08 4.95 2.11
CA CYS A 81 1.60 4.50 3.41
C CYS A 81 3.12 4.45 3.39
N PHE A 82 3.79 4.92 4.44
CA PHE A 82 5.26 4.96 4.54
C PHE A 82 5.73 5.19 5.98
N LYS A 83 7.03 5.01 6.24
CA LYS A 83 7.64 5.54 7.47
C LYS A 83 7.90 7.04 7.30
N SER A 84 7.30 7.87 8.14
CA SER A 84 7.36 9.33 8.02
C SER A 84 8.73 9.88 8.44
N PRO A 85 9.36 10.77 7.63
CA PRO A 85 10.59 11.45 8.03
C PRO A 85 10.37 12.53 9.08
N LEU A 86 9.16 13.10 9.17
CA LEU A 86 8.84 14.15 10.14
C LEU A 86 8.62 13.57 11.54
N THR A 87 7.87 12.48 11.63
CA THR A 87 7.47 11.89 12.93
C THR A 87 8.28 10.66 13.31
N ASN A 88 9.08 10.13 12.38
CA ASN A 88 9.83 8.87 12.50
C ASN A 88 8.95 7.63 12.78
N GLY A 89 7.63 7.76 12.62
CA GLY A 89 6.63 6.72 12.87
C GLY A 89 5.84 6.35 11.62
N TRP A 90 4.62 5.85 11.84
CA TRP A 90 3.64 5.59 10.79
C TRP A 90 3.23 6.89 10.08
N GLY A 91 3.26 6.89 8.75
CA GLY A 91 2.73 7.94 7.90
C GLY A 91 1.73 7.37 6.92
N GLU A 92 0.56 7.99 6.86
CA GLU A 92 -0.46 7.72 5.85
C GLU A 92 -0.99 9.04 5.27
N SER A 93 -1.40 9.00 4.01
CA SER A 93 -2.05 10.13 3.35
C SER A 93 -3.06 9.62 2.35
N ARG A 94 -4.26 10.21 2.40
CA ARG A 94 -5.37 9.89 1.51
C ARG A 94 -5.46 10.93 0.41
N CYS A 95 -5.59 10.45 -0.83
CA CYS A 95 -5.97 11.28 -1.96
C CYS A 95 -7.26 10.76 -2.58
N GLY A 96 -8.26 11.63 -2.71
CA GLY A 96 -9.42 11.36 -3.56
C GLY A 96 -9.03 11.35 -5.03
N GLY A 97 -9.89 10.80 -5.87
CA GLY A 97 -9.71 10.81 -7.33
C GLY A 97 -11.02 10.52 -8.04
N ASP A 98 -10.97 10.57 -9.36
CA ASP A 98 -12.09 10.28 -10.27
C ASP A 98 -12.21 8.78 -10.58
#